data_AF-A0A7S1JVZ2-F1
#
_entry.id   AF-A0A7S1JVZ2-F1
#
_cell.length_a   1.000
_cell.length_b   1.000
_cell.length_c   1.000
_cell.angle_alpha   90.00
_cell.angle_beta   90.00
_cell.angle_gamma   90.00
#
_symmetry.space_group_name_H-M   'P 1'
#
loop_
_entity.id
_entity.type
_entity.pdbx_description
1 polymer ?
#
loop_
_entity_poly.entity_id
_entity_poly.type
_entity_poly.pdbx_seq_one_letter_code
_entity_poly.pdbx_strand_id
1 'polypeptide(L)'
;LEEDQLAAYVPHVLPKIMATLMTLLAQTKADDSFRLTLLKESCINVISSLAGSAQKTFAPYSQEVLVHLEPVVKITNTTSTEEGSPFVALRAKATDCVGAIAQAIGPEAFAPFLPVFYPLVKQGLSEISDHALRENSFRFFACLAFSMREAFAPYLNDVFPSLVETAMSDKFETFTHQDEHD
;
A
#
# COMPACT_ATOMS: atom_id res chain seq x y z
N LEU A 1 11.87 -7.14 -23.57
CA LEU A 1 13.01 -6.36 -23.04
C LEU A 1 13.59 -7.20 -21.93
N GLU A 2 14.84 -7.65 -22.07
CA GLU A 2 15.52 -8.47 -21.05
C GLU A 2 15.68 -7.65 -19.75
N GLU A 3 15.54 -8.31 -18.59
CA GLU A 3 15.59 -7.69 -17.24
C GLU A 3 16.83 -6.79 -17.04
N ASP A 4 17.97 -7.18 -17.60
CA ASP A 4 19.24 -6.43 -17.53
C ASP A 4 19.21 -5.10 -18.28
N GLN A 5 18.48 -5.01 -19.40
CA GLN A 5 18.34 -3.76 -20.14
C GLN A 5 17.43 -2.79 -19.39
N LEU A 6 16.35 -3.30 -18.78
CA LEU A 6 15.43 -2.48 -18.00
C LEU A 6 16.14 -1.84 -16.79
N ALA A 7 16.96 -2.62 -16.07
CA ALA A 7 17.73 -2.18 -14.92
C ALA A 7 18.68 -1.00 -15.24
N ALA A 8 19.26 -0.95 -16.44
CA ALA A 8 20.10 0.15 -16.89
C ALA A 8 19.32 1.45 -17.16
N TYR A 9 18.06 1.36 -17.54
CA TYR A 9 17.19 2.52 -17.78
C TYR A 9 16.52 3.05 -16.51
N VAL A 10 16.36 2.22 -15.47
CA VAL A 10 15.71 2.62 -14.21
C VAL A 10 16.32 3.91 -13.63
N PRO A 11 17.64 4.09 -13.46
CA PRO A 11 18.21 5.31 -12.89
C PRO A 11 17.92 6.60 -13.69
N HIS A 12 17.71 6.49 -15.00
CA HIS A 12 17.48 7.65 -15.88
C HIS A 12 16.00 8.01 -16.02
N VAL A 13 15.12 7.01 -15.95
CA VAL A 13 13.69 7.17 -16.18
C VAL A 13 12.93 7.34 -14.86
N LEU A 14 13.35 6.64 -13.80
CA LEU A 14 12.75 6.71 -12.47
C LEU A 14 12.63 8.14 -11.93
N PRO A 15 13.64 9.04 -12.01
CA PRO A 15 13.50 10.40 -11.52
C PRO A 15 12.38 11.19 -12.23
N LYS A 16 12.23 11.01 -13.56
CA LYS A 16 11.22 11.72 -14.35
C LYS A 16 9.81 11.22 -14.06
N ILE A 17 9.66 9.90 -13.92
CA ILE A 17 8.39 9.29 -13.54
C ILE A 17 8.01 9.72 -12.13
N MET A 18 8.95 9.63 -11.17
CA MET A 18 8.70 10.04 -9.78
C MET A 18 8.31 11.51 -9.69
N ALA A 19 9.04 12.44 -10.31
CA ALA A 19 8.67 13.86 -10.29
C ALA A 19 7.24 14.10 -10.81
N THR A 20 6.83 13.38 -11.85
CA THR A 20 5.48 13.48 -12.42
C THR A 20 4.43 12.93 -11.46
N LEU A 21 4.65 11.73 -10.91
CA LEU A 21 3.73 11.09 -9.97
C LEU A 21 3.60 11.91 -8.68
N MET A 22 4.69 12.46 -8.17
CA MET A 22 4.69 13.33 -6.99
C MET A 22 3.89 14.62 -7.25
N THR A 23 4.06 15.22 -8.42
CA THR A 23 3.26 16.39 -8.83
C THR A 23 1.76 16.04 -8.89
N LEU A 24 1.40 14.88 -9.44
CA LEU A 24 0.01 14.44 -9.51
C LEU A 24 -0.58 14.10 -8.13
N LEU A 25 0.22 13.53 -7.23
CA LEU A 25 -0.19 13.30 -5.84
C LEU A 25 -0.39 14.61 -5.08
N ALA A 26 0.43 15.63 -5.36
CA ALA A 26 0.39 16.94 -4.71
C ALA A 26 -0.70 17.88 -5.24
N GLN A 27 -1.14 17.71 -6.50
CA GLN A 27 -2.15 18.58 -7.09
C GLN A 27 -3.55 18.27 -6.54
N THR A 28 -4.03 19.16 -5.66
CA THR A 28 -5.40 19.13 -5.11
C THR A 28 -6.18 20.36 -5.57
N LYS A 29 -7.20 20.17 -6.42
CA LYS A 29 -8.30 21.13 -6.58
C LYS A 29 -9.63 20.42 -6.30
N ALA A 30 -10.51 21.11 -5.60
CA ALA A 30 -11.62 20.56 -4.82
C ALA A 30 -12.81 20.02 -5.64
N ASP A 31 -12.80 20.10 -6.97
CA ASP A 31 -14.04 20.05 -7.76
C ASP A 31 -14.31 18.72 -8.50
N ASP A 32 -13.50 17.66 -8.29
CA ASP A 32 -13.68 16.38 -9.00
C ASP A 32 -13.26 15.15 -8.16
N SER A 33 -13.84 15.04 -6.95
CA SER A 33 -13.41 14.14 -5.85
C SER A 33 -13.19 12.67 -6.24
N PHE A 34 -14.03 12.10 -7.13
CA PHE A 34 -13.92 10.70 -7.54
C PHE A 34 -12.79 10.44 -8.54
N ARG A 35 -12.70 11.24 -9.62
CA ARG A 35 -11.66 11.07 -10.65
C ARG A 35 -10.26 11.33 -10.09
N LEU A 36 -10.15 12.30 -9.19
CA LEU A 36 -8.89 12.55 -8.47
C LEU A 36 -8.50 11.37 -7.58
N THR A 37 -9.46 10.72 -6.92
CA THR A 37 -9.19 9.53 -6.09
C THR A 37 -8.65 8.37 -6.93
N LEU A 38 -9.27 8.10 -8.08
CA LEU A 38 -8.79 7.07 -9.03
C LEU A 38 -7.41 7.38 -9.60
N LEU A 39 -7.13 8.65 -9.90
CA LEU A 39 -5.81 9.06 -10.38
C LEU A 39 -4.73 8.87 -9.30
N LYS A 40 -5.03 9.24 -8.05
CA LYS A 40 -4.14 9.00 -6.91
C LYS A 40 -3.88 7.51 -6.72
N GLU A 41 -4.92 6.69 -6.79
CA GLU A 41 -4.78 5.23 -6.71
C GLU A 41 -3.83 4.69 -7.80
N SER A 42 -4.04 5.13 -9.05
CA SER A 42 -3.20 4.75 -10.18
C SER A 42 -1.74 5.17 -9.97
N CYS A 43 -1.51 6.39 -9.49
CA CYS A 43 -0.16 6.88 -9.17
C CYS A 43 0.50 6.03 -8.08
N ILE A 44 -0.23 5.72 -7.02
CA ILE A 44 0.25 4.89 -5.91
C ILE A 44 0.62 3.48 -6.38
N ASN A 45 -0.19 2.86 -7.24
CA ASN A 45 0.11 1.54 -7.81
C ASN A 45 1.38 1.54 -8.67
N VAL A 46 1.59 2.59 -9.46
CA VAL A 46 2.83 2.75 -10.24
C VAL A 46 4.02 2.93 -9.32
N ILE A 47 3.91 3.76 -8.27
CA ILE A 47 4.97 3.94 -7.28
C ILE A 47 5.29 2.62 -6.56
N SER A 48 4.28 1.86 -6.14
CA SER A 48 4.45 0.55 -5.49
C SER A 48 5.23 -0.42 -6.41
N SER A 49 4.84 -0.48 -7.68
CA SER A 49 5.54 -1.30 -8.70
C SER A 49 6.98 -0.84 -8.95
N LEU A 50 7.22 0.48 -8.94
CA LEU A 50 8.56 1.05 -9.08
C LEU A 50 9.42 0.75 -7.85
N ALA A 51 8.87 0.83 -6.64
CA ALA A 51 9.59 0.45 -5.43
C ALA A 51 9.98 -1.04 -5.49
N GLY A 52 9.03 -1.91 -5.85
CA GLY A 52 9.27 -3.36 -5.99
C GLY A 52 10.27 -3.73 -7.08
N SER A 53 10.37 -2.98 -8.18
CA SER A 53 11.33 -3.27 -9.26
C SER A 53 12.68 -2.59 -9.07
N ALA A 54 12.70 -1.32 -8.63
CA ALA A 54 13.92 -0.55 -8.43
C ALA A 54 14.64 -0.90 -7.12
N GLN A 55 13.94 -1.51 -6.15
CA GLN A 55 14.52 -1.99 -4.89
C GLN A 55 15.37 -0.90 -4.22
N LYS A 56 16.65 -1.16 -3.92
CA LYS A 56 17.56 -0.21 -3.26
C LYS A 56 17.76 1.10 -4.04
N THR A 57 17.61 1.09 -5.36
CA THR A 57 17.71 2.31 -6.20
C THR A 57 16.54 3.28 -5.95
N PHE A 58 15.45 2.81 -5.34
CA PHE A 58 14.32 3.65 -4.93
C PHE A 58 14.60 4.51 -3.68
N ALA A 59 15.61 4.15 -2.87
CA ALA A 59 15.88 4.78 -1.58
C ALA A 59 15.90 6.34 -1.59
N PRO A 60 16.49 7.03 -2.59
CA PRO A 60 16.49 8.50 -2.62
C PRO A 60 15.10 9.15 -2.70
N TYR A 61 14.09 8.45 -3.21
CA TYR A 61 12.73 8.97 -3.36
C TYR A 61 11.80 8.59 -2.21
N SER A 62 12.20 7.57 -1.43
CA SER A 62 11.34 6.95 -0.42
C SER A 62 10.81 7.92 0.62
N GLN A 63 11.66 8.81 1.14
CA GLN A 63 11.26 9.78 2.16
C GLN A 63 10.17 10.73 1.64
N GLU A 64 10.34 11.28 0.45
CA GLU A 64 9.38 12.21 -0.14
C GLU A 64 8.03 11.51 -0.37
N VAL A 65 8.07 10.30 -0.96
CA VAL A 65 6.88 9.50 -1.21
C VAL A 65 6.13 9.16 0.08
N LEU A 66 6.83 8.71 1.12
CA LEU A 66 6.23 8.35 2.39
C LEU A 66 5.54 9.54 3.06
N VAL A 67 6.12 10.75 2.98
CA VAL A 67 5.48 11.98 3.49
C VAL A 67 4.14 12.25 2.78
N HIS A 68 4.05 11.99 1.47
CA HIS A 68 2.82 12.15 0.71
C HIS A 68 1.81 11.02 0.91
N LEU A 69 2.26 9.81 1.25
CA LEU A 69 1.40 8.66 1.56
C LEU A 69 0.79 8.72 2.97
N GLU A 70 1.51 9.28 3.94
CA GLU A 70 1.04 9.41 5.34
C GLU A 70 -0.39 9.97 5.47
N PRO A 71 -0.76 11.12 4.88
CA PRO A 71 -2.13 11.64 4.99
C PRO A 71 -3.17 10.72 4.34
N VAL A 72 -2.80 9.93 3.33
CA VAL A 72 -3.69 8.98 2.66
C VAL A 72 -3.93 7.74 3.52
N VAL A 73 -2.90 7.26 4.21
CA VAL A 73 -3.03 6.11 5.14
C VAL A 73 -3.82 6.51 6.40
N LYS A 74 -3.82 7.78 6.80
CA LYS A 74 -4.61 8.32 7.91
C LYS A 74 -6.11 8.47 7.61
N ILE A 75 -6.55 8.24 6.38
CA ILE A 75 -7.97 8.35 6.01
C ILE A 75 -8.78 7.31 6.82
N THR A 76 -9.48 7.82 7.82
CA THR A 76 -10.34 7.04 8.74
C THR A 76 -11.79 7.48 8.63
N ASN A 77 -12.02 8.74 8.28
CA ASN A 77 -13.33 9.39 8.28
C ASN A 77 -13.53 10.21 7.01
N THR A 78 -14.27 9.65 6.07
CA THR A 78 -15.02 10.44 5.10
C THR A 78 -16.41 9.81 4.96
N THR A 79 -17.24 9.99 5.99
CA THR A 79 -18.72 9.90 5.98
C THR A 79 -19.41 8.63 5.44
N SER A 80 -18.64 7.64 4.98
CA SER A 80 -19.10 6.38 4.42
C SER A 80 -18.11 5.33 4.86
N THR A 81 -18.31 4.79 6.06
CA THR A 81 -17.78 3.46 6.46
C THR A 81 -18.53 2.35 5.72
N GLU A 82 -18.91 2.60 4.47
CA GLU A 82 -19.48 1.63 3.57
C GLU A 82 -18.31 0.86 2.95
N GLU A 83 -18.34 -0.46 3.06
CA GLU A 83 -17.46 -1.34 2.29
C GLU A 83 -17.44 -0.90 0.81
N GLY A 84 -16.25 -0.79 0.22
CA GLY A 84 -16.12 -0.33 -1.17
C GLY A 84 -16.12 1.18 -1.41
N SER A 85 -16.07 2.01 -0.36
CA SER A 85 -15.81 3.45 -0.51
C SER A 85 -14.47 3.71 -1.23
N PRO A 86 -14.42 4.60 -2.24
CA PRO A 86 -13.20 4.88 -3.01
C PRO A 86 -12.06 5.42 -2.13
N PHE A 87 -12.38 6.00 -0.98
CA PHE A 87 -11.40 6.49 0.00
C PHE A 87 -10.76 5.36 0.80
N VAL A 88 -11.52 4.29 1.10
CA VAL A 88 -11.00 3.08 1.78
C VAL A 88 -10.12 2.29 0.82
N ALA A 89 -10.55 2.14 -0.44
CA ALA A 89 -9.72 1.56 -1.50
C ALA A 89 -8.40 2.32 -1.69
N LEU A 90 -8.45 3.66 -1.72
CA LEU A 90 -7.25 4.50 -1.82
C LEU A 90 -6.31 4.29 -0.63
N ARG A 91 -6.84 4.22 0.60
CA ARG A 91 -6.05 3.89 1.80
C ARG A 91 -5.43 2.49 1.71
N ALA A 92 -6.17 1.51 1.21
CA ALA A 92 -5.68 0.15 1.03
C ALA A 92 -4.47 0.13 0.08
N LYS A 93 -4.54 0.82 -1.07
CA LYS A 93 -3.41 0.94 -2.01
C LYS A 93 -2.24 1.72 -1.43
N ALA A 94 -2.49 2.79 -0.67
CA ALA A 94 -1.44 3.52 0.02
C ALA A 94 -0.70 2.62 1.02
N THR A 95 -1.45 1.81 1.79
CA THR A 95 -0.91 0.86 2.76
C THR A 95 0.01 -0.17 2.11
N ASP A 96 -0.42 -0.76 0.99
CA ASP A 96 0.40 -1.68 0.20
C ASP A 96 1.69 -1.01 -0.29
N CYS A 97 1.57 0.19 -0.87
CA CYS A 97 2.71 0.93 -1.39
C CYS A 97 3.75 1.23 -0.30
N VAL A 98 3.32 1.59 0.92
CA VAL A 98 4.24 1.76 2.06
C VAL A 98 4.98 0.44 2.36
N GLY A 99 4.29 -0.70 2.30
CA GLY A 99 4.90 -2.02 2.51
C GLY A 99 5.96 -2.34 1.44
N ALA A 100 5.63 -2.12 0.17
CA ALA A 100 6.56 -2.29 -0.94
C ALA A 100 7.80 -1.40 -0.79
N ILE A 101 7.63 -0.14 -0.38
CA ILE A 101 8.73 0.79 -0.10
C ILE A 101 9.59 0.27 1.07
N ALA A 102 8.97 -0.16 2.17
CA ALA A 102 9.68 -0.71 3.32
C ALA A 102 10.52 -1.95 2.98
N GLN A 103 10.01 -2.80 2.07
CA GLN A 103 10.77 -3.93 1.53
C GLN A 103 11.93 -3.46 0.64
N ALA A 104 11.67 -2.50 -0.25
CA ALA A 104 12.66 -2.01 -1.22
C ALA A 104 13.87 -1.31 -0.59
N ILE A 105 13.63 -0.48 0.43
CA ILE A 105 14.70 0.30 1.10
C ILE A 105 15.34 -0.43 2.28
N GLY A 106 14.71 -1.51 2.75
CA GLY A 106 15.18 -2.30 3.88
C GLY A 106 14.83 -1.72 5.26
N PRO A 107 15.06 -2.49 6.33
CA PRO A 107 14.55 -2.18 7.67
C PRO A 107 15.26 -0.98 8.30
N GLU A 108 16.54 -0.78 8.02
CA GLU A 108 17.34 0.34 8.57
C GLU A 108 16.84 1.69 8.06
N ALA A 109 16.61 1.80 6.74
CA ALA A 109 16.12 3.03 6.13
C ALA A 109 14.64 3.28 6.44
N PHE A 110 13.83 2.22 6.64
CA PHE A 110 12.42 2.36 6.99
C PHE A 110 12.17 2.60 8.49
N ALA A 111 13.14 2.29 9.37
CA ALA A 111 12.98 2.40 10.83
C ALA A 111 12.42 3.75 11.33
N PRO A 112 12.79 4.92 10.79
CA PRO A 112 12.23 6.21 11.22
C PRO A 112 10.73 6.37 10.93
N PHE A 113 10.21 5.66 9.92
CA PHE A 113 8.83 5.75 9.47
C PHE A 113 7.93 4.69 10.12
N LEU A 114 8.52 3.59 10.61
CA LEU A 114 7.78 2.49 11.22
C LEU A 114 6.84 2.94 12.36
N PRO A 115 7.24 3.82 13.30
CA PRO A 115 6.34 4.30 14.36
C PRO A 115 5.12 5.08 13.87
N VAL A 116 5.19 5.65 12.66
CA VAL A 116 4.08 6.39 12.04
C VAL A 116 3.13 5.43 11.34
N PHE A 117 3.64 4.54 10.50
CA PHE A 117 2.79 3.68 9.67
C PHE A 117 2.27 2.45 10.39
N TYR A 118 3.08 1.82 11.26
CA TYR A 118 2.68 0.61 11.98
C TYR A 118 1.33 0.73 12.70
N PRO A 119 1.08 1.75 13.56
CA PRO A 119 -0.20 1.87 14.24
C PRO A 119 -1.37 2.13 13.28
N LEU A 120 -1.15 2.87 12.19
CA LEU A 120 -2.20 3.16 11.20
C LEU A 120 -2.63 1.92 10.42
N VAL A 121 -1.67 1.06 10.07
CA VAL A 121 -1.97 -0.20 9.38
C VAL A 121 -2.59 -1.21 10.34
N LYS A 122 -2.10 -1.28 11.59
CA LYS A 122 -2.72 -2.10 12.64
C LYS A 122 -4.18 -1.70 12.89
N GLN A 123 -4.46 -0.41 12.94
CA GLN A 123 -5.83 0.12 13.04
C GLN A 123 -6.71 -0.35 11.85
N GLY A 124 -6.14 -0.37 10.64
CA GLY A 124 -6.82 -0.84 9.43
C GLY A 124 -7.23 -2.31 9.49
N LEU A 125 -6.48 -3.15 10.21
CA LEU A 125 -6.85 -4.56 10.44
C LEU A 125 -8.03 -4.72 11.41
N SER A 126 -8.07 -3.94 12.49
CA SER A 126 -8.98 -4.17 13.61
C SER A 126 -10.27 -3.35 13.56
N GLU A 127 -10.23 -2.13 13.01
CA GLU A 127 -11.34 -1.17 13.15
C GLU A 127 -12.18 -1.00 11.89
N ILE A 128 -11.65 -1.36 10.73
CA ILE A 128 -12.33 -1.19 9.44
C ILE A 128 -12.62 -2.57 8.85
N SER A 129 -13.90 -2.91 8.78
CA SER A 129 -14.36 -4.12 8.11
C SER A 129 -14.41 -3.87 6.60
N ASP A 130 -13.24 -3.81 5.96
CA ASP A 130 -13.11 -3.76 4.50
C ASP A 130 -12.10 -4.81 4.04
N HIS A 131 -12.51 -5.67 3.12
CA HIS A 131 -11.68 -6.79 2.66
C HIS A 131 -10.39 -6.30 2.00
N ALA A 132 -10.46 -5.27 1.15
CA ALA A 132 -9.30 -4.75 0.45
C ALA A 132 -8.31 -4.11 1.43
N LEU A 133 -8.77 -3.32 2.39
CA LEU A 133 -7.90 -2.74 3.41
C LEU A 133 -7.24 -3.81 4.28
N ARG A 134 -7.99 -4.85 4.66
CA ARG A 134 -7.45 -5.97 5.44
C ARG A 134 -6.37 -6.73 4.67
N GLU A 135 -6.64 -7.10 3.41
CA GLU A 135 -5.68 -7.78 2.53
C GLU A 135 -4.39 -6.97 2.36
N ASN A 136 -4.51 -5.67 2.06
CA ASN A 136 -3.33 -4.81 1.86
C ASN A 136 -2.58 -4.55 3.18
N SER A 137 -3.26 -4.56 4.31
CA SER A 137 -2.62 -4.51 5.63
C SER A 137 -1.81 -5.79 5.90
N PHE A 138 -2.34 -6.97 5.59
CA PHE A 138 -1.55 -8.22 5.68
C PHE A 138 -0.35 -8.21 4.73
N ARG A 139 -0.51 -7.68 3.51
CA ARG A 139 0.59 -7.52 2.56
C ARG A 139 1.69 -6.60 3.11
N PHE A 140 1.33 -5.48 3.75
CA PHE A 140 2.27 -4.62 4.45
C PHE A 140 3.06 -5.38 5.53
N PHE A 141 2.38 -6.14 6.39
CA PHE A 141 3.06 -6.92 7.43
C PHE A 141 3.93 -8.04 6.85
N ALA A 142 3.55 -8.65 5.73
CA ALA A 142 4.37 -9.61 5.02
C ALA A 142 5.66 -8.97 4.47
N CYS A 143 5.57 -7.77 3.90
CA CYS A 143 6.74 -6.99 3.46
C CYS A 143 7.68 -6.65 4.63
N LEU A 144 7.13 -6.26 5.78
CA LEU A 144 7.93 -6.03 6.99
C LEU A 144 8.59 -7.31 7.49
N ALA A 145 7.85 -8.42 7.57
CA ALA A 145 8.39 -9.71 7.99
C ALA A 145 9.53 -10.17 7.07
N PHE A 146 9.38 -9.98 5.75
CA PHE A 146 10.42 -10.28 4.77
C PHE A 146 11.67 -9.40 4.95
N SER A 147 11.48 -8.11 5.19
CA SER A 147 12.55 -7.12 5.32
C SER A 147 13.31 -7.23 6.65
N MET A 148 12.59 -7.42 7.76
CA MET A 148 13.12 -7.44 9.12
C MET A 148 13.54 -8.84 9.60
N ARG A 149 13.04 -9.91 8.97
CA ARG A 149 13.31 -11.31 9.36
C ARG A 149 13.08 -11.54 10.85
N GLU A 150 14.07 -12.01 11.59
CA GLU A 150 13.98 -12.32 13.02
C GLU A 150 13.59 -11.10 13.86
N ALA A 151 13.93 -9.89 13.42
CA ALA A 151 13.56 -8.65 14.10
C ALA A 151 12.04 -8.35 14.02
N PHE A 152 11.28 -9.07 13.19
CA PHE A 152 9.82 -8.98 13.15
C PHE A 152 9.13 -9.70 14.32
N ALA A 153 9.83 -10.59 15.04
CA ALA A 153 9.23 -11.42 16.08
C ALA A 153 8.37 -10.67 17.13
N PRO A 154 8.76 -9.48 17.63
CA PRO A 154 7.94 -8.73 18.59
C PRO A 154 6.56 -8.29 18.04
N TYR A 155 6.44 -8.14 16.72
CA TYR A 155 5.23 -7.66 16.04
C TYR A 155 4.27 -8.80 15.67
N LEU A 156 4.71 -10.06 15.71
CA LEU A 156 3.87 -11.21 15.35
C LEU A 156 2.63 -11.33 16.23
N ASN A 157 2.75 -11.03 17.52
CA ASN A 157 1.62 -11.12 18.47
C ASN A 157 0.47 -10.16 18.11
N ASP A 158 0.77 -9.08 17.39
CA ASP A 158 -0.23 -8.10 16.97
C ASP A 158 -0.98 -8.52 15.69
N VAL A 159 -0.33 -9.26 14.80
CA VAL A 159 -0.85 -9.55 13.45
C VAL A 159 -1.40 -10.97 13.36
N PHE A 160 -0.76 -11.92 14.04
CA PHE A 160 -1.06 -13.35 13.94
C PHE A 160 -2.50 -13.69 14.38
N PRO A 161 -3.07 -13.13 15.47
CA PRO A 161 -4.45 -13.42 15.85
C PRO A 161 -5.45 -13.04 14.75
N SER A 162 -5.32 -11.83 14.18
CA SER A 162 -6.19 -11.35 13.09
C SER A 162 -6.02 -12.16 11.81
N LEU A 163 -4.80 -12.65 11.54
CA LEU A 163 -4.53 -13.54 10.40
C LEU A 163 -5.25 -14.88 10.55
N VAL A 164 -5.15 -15.52 11.72
CA VAL A 164 -5.83 -16.80 12.01
C VAL A 164 -7.34 -16.63 11.96
N GLU A 165 -7.87 -15.57 12.58
CA GLU A 165 -9.30 -15.24 12.53
C GLU A 165 -9.78 -15.09 11.08
N THR A 166 -9.03 -14.36 10.25
CA THR A 166 -9.39 -14.17 8.85
C THR A 166 -9.33 -15.48 8.06
N ALA A 167 -8.30 -16.31 8.28
CA ALA A 167 -8.13 -17.59 7.58
C ALA A 167 -9.19 -18.64 7.96
N MET A 168 -9.71 -18.57 9.19
CA MET A 168 -10.74 -19.48 9.70
C MET A 168 -12.16 -18.97 9.45
N SER A 169 -12.31 -17.74 8.96
CA SER A 169 -13.61 -17.18 8.61
C SER A 169 -14.08 -17.79 7.28
N ASP A 170 -15.22 -18.49 7.29
CA ASP A 170 -15.85 -19.15 6.12
C ASP A 170 -16.31 -18.17 5.00
N LYS A 171 -15.87 -16.90 5.01
CA LYS A 171 -16.23 -15.88 4.02
C LYS A 171 -15.41 -15.98 2.73
N PHE A 172 -15.22 -17.17 2.19
CA PHE A 172 -14.87 -17.31 0.78
C PHE A 172 -16.18 -17.14 0.01
N GLU A 173 -16.49 -15.92 -0.44
CA GLU A 173 -17.60 -15.70 -1.36
C GLU A 173 -17.35 -16.57 -2.59
N THR A 174 -18.07 -17.70 -2.66
CA THR A 174 -18.25 -18.46 -3.89
C THR A 174 -18.80 -17.50 -4.92
N PHE A 175 -17.98 -17.10 -5.89
CA PHE A 175 -18.44 -16.59 -7.17
C PHE A 175 -19.30 -17.69 -7.81
N THR A 176 -20.58 -17.75 -7.47
CA THR A 176 -21.54 -18.48 -8.27
C THR A 176 -21.70 -17.68 -9.55
N HIS A 177 -21.02 -18.12 -10.60
CA HIS A 177 -21.41 -17.83 -11.97
C HIS A 177 -22.91 -18.15 -12.08
N GLN A 178 -23.74 -17.11 -12.17
CA GLN A 178 -25.05 -17.24 -12.76
C GLN A 178 -24.82 -17.47 -14.25
N ASP A 179 -24.57 -18.73 -14.59
CA ASP A 179 -24.70 -19.20 -15.95
C ASP A 179 -26.18 -19.10 -16.33
N GLU A 180 -26.41 -18.35 -17.40
CA GLU A 180 -27.67 -18.20 -18.11
C GLU A 180 -28.31 -19.57 -18.37
N HIS A 181 -29.57 -19.73 -17.96
CA HIS A 181 -30.54 -20.53 -18.69
C HIS A 181 -31.96 -20.09 -18.30
N ASP A 182 -32.56 -19.27 -19.18
CA ASP A 182 -33.85 -19.57 -19.83
C ASP A 182 -34.12 -18.57 -20.97
#